data_AF-A0A812SZI9-F1
#
_entry.id   AF-A0A812SZI9-F1
#
_cell.length_a   1.000
_cell.length_b   1.000
_cell.length_c   1.000
_cell.angle_alpha   90.00
_cell.angle_beta   90.00
_cell.angle_gamma   90.00
#
_symmetry.space_group_name_H-M   'P 1'
#
loop_
_entity.id
_entity.type
_entity.pdbx_description
1 polymer ?
#
loop_
_entity_poly.entity_id
_entity_poly.type
_entity_poly.pdbx_seq_one_letter_code
_entity_poly.pdbx_strand_id
1 'polypeptide(L)'
;MKLCEVLARSSCTAFYNIAMLNLLSEIVSTKALASSFDTYILGLFIISRCLWVYIAHRRAQRALILDWHDKGEYVTNVGFFARLDLMISLTVVEMFLIPRMVRDVVSLLHPDKRCHPFAAFGGKLYGPRSFILGFPNKDMYTTESLHGIVSQVPILIADVVLIASLCWTLSAKIGLFYFSIPEDRERWLWCRCMTWLVLVLTVVNFVLKVVLFRRYLKARGRYRAWLKVKLNDPTQPDACRRALRKAWRVYFGELSQILVQEPLSP
;
A
#
# COMPACT_ATOMS: atom_id res chain seq x y z
N MET A 1 4.65 -6.85 18.78
CA MET A 1 5.60 -5.90 18.15
C MET A 1 5.20 -5.41 16.75
N LYS A 2 4.79 -6.27 15.79
CA LYS A 2 4.50 -5.81 14.41
C LYS A 2 3.30 -4.86 14.26
N LEU A 3 2.29 -4.94 15.13
CA LEU A 3 1.11 -4.06 15.06
C LEU A 3 1.47 -2.60 15.37
N CYS A 4 2.23 -2.35 16.44
CA CYS A 4 2.70 -1.01 16.81
C CYS A 4 3.54 -0.38 15.70
N GLU A 5 4.39 -1.18 15.02
CA GLU A 5 5.19 -0.73 13.89
C GLU A 5 4.30 -0.31 12.70
N VAL A 6 3.24 -1.08 12.41
CA VAL A 6 2.26 -0.75 11.35
C VAL A 6 1.48 0.51 11.71
N LEU A 7 0.98 0.62 12.94
CA LEU A 7 0.26 1.80 13.42
C LEU A 7 1.14 3.04 13.37
N ALA A 8 2.37 2.97 13.88
CA ALA A 8 3.31 4.09 13.85
C ALA A 8 3.60 4.57 12.43
N ARG A 9 3.71 3.67 11.45
CA ARG A 9 3.90 4.03 10.03
C ARG A 9 2.67 4.69 9.42
N SER A 10 1.48 4.16 9.69
CA SER A 10 0.22 4.76 9.25
C SER A 10 0.06 6.16 9.84
N SER A 11 0.35 6.33 11.14
CA SER A 11 0.38 7.63 11.81
C SER A 11 1.41 8.57 11.19
N CYS A 12 2.65 8.12 10.93
CA CYS A 12 3.66 8.95 10.27
C CYS A 12 3.21 9.43 8.88
N THR A 13 2.54 8.56 8.11
CA THR A 13 2.01 8.93 6.78
C THR A 13 0.87 9.93 6.90
N ALA A 14 -0.02 9.78 7.89
CA ALA A 14 -1.10 10.72 8.16
C ALA A 14 -0.56 12.08 8.61
N PHE A 15 0.35 12.10 9.59
CA PHE A 15 1.01 13.32 10.07
C PHE A 15 1.75 14.04 8.94
N TYR A 16 2.48 13.31 8.09
CA TYR A 16 3.12 13.88 6.92
C TYR A 16 2.12 14.57 5.98
N ASN A 17 1.00 13.91 5.66
CA ASN A 17 -0.01 14.49 4.78
C ASN A 17 -0.64 15.76 5.38
N ILE A 18 -0.96 15.74 6.68
CA ILE A 18 -1.51 16.89 7.40
C ILE A 18 -0.49 18.04 7.44
N ALA A 19 0.76 17.74 7.78
CA ALA A 19 1.80 18.74 7.88
C ALA A 19 2.14 19.37 6.52
N MET A 20 2.13 18.58 5.44
CA MET A 20 2.25 19.10 4.07
C MET A 20 1.07 20.00 3.69
N LEU A 21 -0.17 19.60 4.00
CA LEU A 21 -1.34 20.43 3.73
C LEU A 21 -1.30 21.75 4.50
N ASN A 22 -0.92 21.72 5.77
CA ASN A 22 -0.77 22.92 6.59
C ASN A 22 0.35 23.83 6.04
N LEU A 23 1.49 23.27 5.68
CA LEU A 23 2.60 24.02 5.08
C LEU A 23 2.18 24.66 3.75
N LEU A 24 1.48 23.92 2.90
CA LEU A 24 0.99 24.42 1.61
C LEU A 24 -0.09 25.49 1.79
N SER A 25 -1.00 25.31 2.74
CA SER A 25 -2.01 26.31 3.09
C SER A 25 -1.37 27.62 3.54
N GLU A 26 -0.34 27.54 4.38
CA GLU A 26 0.40 28.71 4.88
C GLU A 26 1.18 29.42 3.76
N ILE A 27 1.75 28.66 2.81
CA ILE A 27 2.45 29.25 1.67
C ILE A 27 1.47 29.95 0.72
N VAL A 28 0.29 29.36 0.48
CA VAL A 28 -0.74 29.96 -0.38
C VAL A 28 -1.36 31.21 0.27
N SER A 29 -1.56 31.21 1.59
CA SER A 29 -2.12 32.37 2.30
C SER A 29 -1.15 33.55 2.35
N THR A 30 0.17 33.29 2.32
CA THR A 30 1.19 34.32 2.46
C THR A 30 1.68 34.81 1.10
N LYS A 31 1.06 35.88 0.57
CA LYS A 31 1.41 36.48 -0.75
C LYS A 31 2.89 36.83 -0.92
N ALA A 32 3.60 37.17 0.17
CA ALA A 32 5.03 37.49 0.14
C ALA A 32 5.94 36.25 -0.04
N LEU A 33 5.41 35.05 0.19
CA LEU A 33 6.13 33.77 0.10
C LEU A 33 5.72 32.93 -1.11
N ALA A 34 4.65 33.29 -1.82
CA ALA A 34 4.16 32.55 -2.98
C ALA A 34 5.10 32.74 -4.19
N SER A 35 6.15 31.95 -4.26
CA SER A 35 6.97 31.85 -5.47
C SER A 35 6.30 30.93 -6.50
N SER A 36 6.65 31.06 -7.78
CA SER A 36 6.22 30.12 -8.82
C SER A 36 6.59 28.67 -8.48
N PHE A 37 7.58 28.46 -7.61
CA PHE A 37 8.04 27.14 -7.20
C PHE A 37 7.06 26.45 -6.24
N ASP A 38 6.37 27.21 -5.39
CA ASP A 38 5.46 26.66 -4.39
C ASP A 38 4.17 26.11 -5.00
N THR A 39 3.69 26.74 -6.08
CA THR A 39 2.55 26.24 -6.86
C THR A 39 2.89 24.93 -7.57
N TYR A 40 4.13 24.73 -8.02
CA TYR A 40 4.58 23.44 -8.55
C TYR A 40 4.61 22.35 -7.47
N ILE A 41 5.05 22.67 -6.25
CA ILE A 41 5.03 21.71 -5.12
C ILE A 41 3.59 21.27 -4.82
N LEU A 42 2.66 22.22 -4.76
CA LEU A 42 1.24 21.94 -4.56
C LEU A 42 0.67 21.06 -5.68
N GLY A 43 0.92 21.42 -6.94
CA GLY A 43 0.45 20.66 -8.10
C GLY A 43 0.99 19.22 -8.09
N LEU A 44 2.29 19.05 -7.84
CA LEU A 44 2.91 17.74 -7.73
C LEU A 44 2.31 16.91 -6.59
N PHE A 45 2.09 17.53 -5.42
CA PHE A 45 1.45 16.88 -4.30
C PHE A 45 0.06 16.38 -4.67
N ILE A 46 -0.81 17.22 -5.24
CA ILE A 46 -2.17 16.86 -5.66
C ILE A 46 -2.14 15.71 -6.68
N ILE A 47 -1.33 15.84 -7.74
CA ILE A 47 -1.21 14.82 -8.80
C ILE A 47 -0.76 13.48 -8.19
N SER A 48 0.24 13.49 -7.29
CA SER A 48 0.72 12.28 -6.65
C SER A 48 -0.36 11.57 -5.81
N ARG A 49 -1.24 12.33 -5.15
CA ARG A 49 -2.36 11.77 -4.36
C ARG A 49 -3.46 11.23 -5.24
N CYS A 50 -3.82 11.93 -6.31
CA CYS A 50 -4.77 11.43 -7.30
C CYS A 50 -4.27 10.13 -7.92
N LEU A 51 -2.99 10.06 -8.28
CA LEU A 51 -2.38 8.86 -8.86
C LEU A 51 -2.33 7.69 -7.85
N TRP A 52 -2.04 7.96 -6.58
CA TRP A 52 -2.11 6.98 -5.51
C TRP A 52 -3.51 6.39 -5.34
N VAL A 53 -4.53 7.25 -5.27
CA VAL A 53 -5.95 6.83 -5.18
C VAL A 53 -6.34 6.03 -6.40
N TYR A 54 -5.99 6.49 -7.60
CA TYR A 54 -6.28 5.79 -8.85
C TYR A 54 -5.67 4.38 -8.88
N ILE A 55 -4.39 4.25 -8.51
CA ILE A 55 -3.72 2.94 -8.50
C ILE A 55 -4.32 2.03 -7.44
N ALA A 56 -4.60 2.54 -6.24
CA ALA A 56 -5.29 1.76 -5.20
C ALA A 56 -6.67 1.27 -5.68
N HIS A 57 -7.43 2.14 -6.34
CA HIS A 57 -8.73 1.81 -6.91
C HIS A 57 -8.63 0.72 -7.99
N ARG A 58 -7.70 0.85 -8.94
CA ARG A 58 -7.47 -0.17 -9.98
C ARG A 58 -7.07 -1.52 -9.39
N ARG A 59 -6.37 -1.53 -8.24
CA ARG A 59 -6.03 -2.76 -7.54
C ARG A 59 -7.22 -3.36 -6.81
N ALA A 60 -8.03 -2.54 -6.13
CA ALA A 60 -9.28 -2.97 -5.51
C ALA A 60 -10.23 -3.59 -6.55
N GLN A 61 -10.39 -2.94 -7.71
CA GLN A 61 -11.16 -3.48 -8.84
C GLN A 61 -10.63 -4.85 -9.29
N ARG A 62 -9.32 -4.99 -9.47
CA ARG A 62 -8.70 -6.27 -9.86
C ARG A 62 -8.92 -7.35 -8.82
N ALA A 63 -8.77 -7.03 -7.53
CA ALA A 63 -9.01 -7.96 -6.45
C ALA A 63 -10.47 -8.45 -6.46
N LEU A 64 -11.43 -7.55 -6.63
CA LEU A 64 -12.85 -7.91 -6.73
C LEU A 64 -13.18 -8.74 -7.98
N ILE A 65 -12.60 -8.43 -9.14
CA ILE A 65 -12.82 -9.21 -10.37
C ILE A 65 -12.27 -10.63 -10.22
N LEU A 66 -11.07 -10.77 -9.65
CA LEU A 66 -10.46 -12.07 -9.38
C LEU A 66 -11.28 -12.86 -8.37
N ASP A 67 -11.80 -12.20 -7.35
CA ASP A 67 -12.69 -12.82 -6.36
C ASP A 67 -14.01 -13.27 -6.98
N TRP A 68 -14.60 -12.45 -7.86
CA TRP A 68 -15.82 -12.80 -8.59
C TRP A 68 -15.64 -14.04 -9.45
N HIS A 69 -14.54 -14.12 -10.21
CA HIS A 69 -14.26 -15.24 -11.10
C HIS A 69 -14.03 -16.56 -10.35
N ASP A 70 -13.45 -16.49 -9.15
CA ASP A 70 -13.07 -17.68 -8.39
C ASP A 70 -14.15 -18.15 -7.38
N LYS A 71 -15.40 -17.65 -7.49
CA LYS A 71 -16.46 -17.83 -6.47
C LYS A 71 -15.95 -17.48 -5.07
N GLY A 72 -15.41 -16.27 -4.97
CA GLY A 72 -14.54 -15.85 -3.89
C GLY A 72 -15.23 -15.48 -2.58
N GLU A 73 -14.50 -14.72 -1.78
CA GLU A 73 -14.78 -14.41 -0.39
C GLU A 73 -15.83 -13.32 -0.19
N TYR A 74 -16.06 -12.45 -1.18
CA TYR A 74 -16.98 -11.33 -1.03
C TYR A 74 -18.39 -11.70 -1.50
N VAL A 75 -19.41 -11.25 -0.76
CA VAL A 75 -20.80 -11.37 -1.18
C VAL A 75 -21.05 -10.33 -2.27
N THR A 76 -20.93 -10.75 -3.53
CA THR A 76 -21.07 -9.86 -4.70
C THR A 76 -22.53 -9.72 -5.16
N ASN A 77 -23.42 -10.62 -4.74
CA ASN A 77 -24.85 -10.56 -5.04
C ASN A 77 -25.60 -9.61 -4.08
N VAL A 78 -25.18 -8.34 -4.08
CA VAL A 78 -25.77 -7.27 -3.29
C VAL A 78 -26.16 -6.09 -4.19
N GLY A 79 -27.03 -5.21 -3.69
CA GLY A 79 -27.46 -4.01 -4.41
C GLY A 79 -26.30 -3.07 -4.79
N PHE A 80 -26.55 -2.18 -5.74
CA PHE A 80 -25.54 -1.26 -6.29
C PHE A 80 -24.79 -0.46 -5.22
N PHE A 81 -25.51 0.09 -4.23
CA PHE A 81 -24.90 0.88 -3.15
C PHE A 81 -23.95 0.04 -2.28
N ALA A 82 -24.31 -1.20 -1.96
CA ALA A 82 -23.43 -2.09 -1.20
C ALA A 82 -22.17 -2.47 -1.99
N ARG A 83 -22.29 -2.64 -3.33
CA ARG A 83 -21.12 -2.85 -4.20
C ARG A 83 -20.21 -1.63 -4.25
N LEU A 84 -20.79 -0.44 -4.33
CA LEU A 84 -20.03 0.82 -4.30
C LEU A 84 -19.28 0.98 -2.97
N ASP A 85 -19.96 0.74 -1.85
CA ASP A 85 -19.38 0.83 -0.51
C ASP A 85 -18.24 -0.17 -0.30
N LEU A 86 -18.42 -1.43 -0.76
CA LEU A 86 -17.36 -2.43 -0.76
C LEU A 86 -16.14 -1.99 -1.60
N MET A 87 -16.38 -1.43 -2.79
CA MET A 87 -15.31 -0.94 -3.67
C MET A 87 -14.55 0.23 -3.05
N ILE A 88 -15.25 1.19 -2.43
CA ILE A 88 -14.64 2.34 -1.74
C ILE A 88 -13.83 1.84 -0.55
N SER A 89 -14.40 0.97 0.28
CA SER A 89 -13.74 0.39 1.45
C SER A 89 -12.46 -0.35 1.05
N LEU A 90 -12.51 -1.20 0.02
CA LEU A 90 -11.33 -1.89 -0.50
C LEU A 90 -10.30 -0.93 -1.10
N THR A 91 -10.75 0.14 -1.75
CA THR A 91 -9.85 1.18 -2.27
C THR A 91 -9.09 1.85 -1.13
N VAL A 92 -9.78 2.27 -0.06
CA VAL A 92 -9.18 2.87 1.14
C VAL A 92 -8.20 1.90 1.80
N VAL A 93 -8.57 0.63 1.91
CA VAL A 93 -7.70 -0.41 2.47
C VAL A 93 -6.43 -0.63 1.62
N GLU A 94 -6.53 -0.59 0.29
CA GLU A 94 -5.39 -0.71 -0.65
C GLU A 94 -4.52 0.56 -0.74
N MET A 95 -5.05 1.71 -0.34
CA MET A 95 -4.27 2.94 -0.18
C MET A 95 -3.27 2.79 0.96
N PHE A 96 -3.67 2.18 2.07
CA PHE A 96 -2.82 1.98 3.24
C PHE A 96 -2.05 0.66 3.17
N LEU A 97 -0.85 0.64 3.77
CA LEU A 97 -0.01 -0.57 3.84
C LEU A 97 -0.47 -1.45 5.02
N ILE A 98 -1.74 -1.87 4.98
CA ILE A 98 -2.33 -2.73 6.01
C ILE A 98 -1.92 -4.17 5.69
N PRO A 99 -1.27 -4.89 6.62
CA PRO A 99 -0.93 -6.29 6.42
C PRO A 99 -2.16 -7.12 6.10
N ARG A 100 -2.06 -8.01 5.12
CA ARG A 100 -3.16 -8.90 4.72
C ARG A 100 -3.83 -9.62 5.90
N MET A 101 -3.05 -10.12 6.86
CA MET A 101 -3.58 -10.76 8.06
C MET A 101 -4.57 -9.88 8.83
N VAL A 102 -4.37 -8.56 8.85
CA VAL A 102 -5.27 -7.60 9.53
C VAL A 102 -6.52 -7.36 8.69
N ARG A 103 -6.36 -7.25 7.36
CA ARG A 103 -7.48 -7.08 6.42
C ARG A 103 -8.42 -8.28 6.43
N ASP A 104 -7.82 -9.47 6.50
CA ASP A 104 -8.54 -10.73 6.38
C ASP A 104 -9.07 -11.21 7.74
N VAL A 105 -8.81 -10.53 8.88
CA VAL A 105 -9.35 -10.94 10.20
C VAL A 105 -10.86 -11.13 10.15
N VAL A 106 -11.57 -10.21 9.50
CA VAL A 106 -13.03 -10.28 9.40
C VAL A 106 -13.48 -11.49 8.55
N SER A 107 -12.76 -11.79 7.47
CA SER A 107 -13.00 -13.00 6.67
C SER A 107 -12.62 -14.29 7.41
N LEU A 108 -11.52 -14.29 8.16
CA LEU A 108 -10.97 -15.44 8.88
C LEU A 108 -11.78 -15.80 10.13
N LEU A 109 -12.45 -14.84 10.75
CA LEU A 109 -13.33 -15.05 11.89
C LEU A 109 -14.80 -15.31 11.49
N HIS A 110 -15.10 -15.35 10.19
CA HIS A 110 -16.46 -15.61 9.74
C HIS A 110 -16.82 -17.10 9.99
N PRO A 111 -17.86 -17.40 10.78
CA PRO A 111 -18.15 -18.77 11.23
C PRO A 111 -18.43 -19.74 10.08
N ASP A 112 -18.99 -19.25 8.97
CA ASP A 112 -19.34 -20.09 7.82
C ASP A 112 -18.26 -20.19 6.73
N LYS A 113 -17.18 -19.41 6.83
CA LYS A 113 -16.12 -19.48 5.82
C LYS A 113 -15.17 -20.63 6.15
N ARG A 114 -15.05 -21.57 5.21
CA ARG A 114 -14.02 -22.62 5.26
C ARG A 114 -12.65 -21.95 5.30
N CYS A 115 -11.88 -22.25 6.35
CA CYS A 115 -10.48 -21.90 6.44
C CYS A 115 -9.77 -22.29 5.13
N HIS A 116 -8.97 -21.38 4.57
CA HIS A 116 -8.15 -21.63 3.38
C HIS A 116 -7.41 -22.99 3.45
N PRO A 117 -7.11 -23.63 2.30
CA PRO A 117 -6.56 -24.98 2.26
C PRO A 117 -5.15 -25.01 2.87
N PHE A 118 -5.06 -25.41 4.13
CA PHE A 118 -3.81 -25.54 4.88
C PHE A 118 -3.78 -26.87 5.63
N ALA A 119 -2.56 -27.38 5.84
CA ALA A 119 -2.30 -28.74 6.29
C ALA A 119 -3.04 -29.10 7.59
N ALA A 120 -3.81 -30.20 7.52
CA ALA A 120 -4.48 -30.79 8.67
C ALA A 120 -3.56 -31.83 9.30
N PHE A 121 -3.18 -31.67 10.56
CA PHE A 121 -2.51 -32.74 11.31
C PHE A 121 -3.56 -33.67 11.92
N GLY A 122 -3.78 -34.81 11.27
CA GLY A 122 -4.62 -35.90 11.77
C GLY A 122 -4.00 -36.55 13.01
N GLY A 123 -4.62 -36.38 14.18
CA GLY A 123 -4.35 -37.24 15.33
C GLY A 123 -4.93 -38.63 15.04
N LYS A 124 -4.14 -39.68 15.33
CA LYS A 124 -4.33 -41.09 14.90
C LYS A 124 -5.69 -41.78 15.16
N LEU A 125 -6.72 -41.13 15.70
CA LEU A 125 -8.00 -41.79 15.98
C LEU A 125 -9.31 -41.01 15.71
N TYR A 126 -9.31 -39.69 15.52
CA TYR A 126 -10.58 -38.92 15.37
C TYR A 126 -10.49 -37.72 14.39
N GLY A 127 -9.61 -37.78 13.40
CA GLY A 127 -9.40 -36.66 12.49
C GLY A 127 -8.54 -35.53 13.08
N PRO A 128 -8.29 -34.47 12.31
CA PRO A 128 -7.33 -33.44 12.68
C PRO A 128 -7.82 -32.56 13.83
N ARG A 129 -7.17 -32.65 15.01
CA ARG A 129 -7.50 -31.87 16.22
C ARG A 129 -6.95 -30.44 16.22
N SER A 130 -6.04 -30.13 15.29
CA SER A 130 -5.48 -28.79 15.14
C SER A 130 -5.09 -28.53 13.68
N PHE A 131 -5.55 -27.40 13.14
CA PHE A 131 -5.06 -26.87 11.87
C PHE A 131 -3.96 -25.86 12.18
N ILE A 132 -2.73 -26.13 11.71
CA ILE A 132 -1.67 -25.13 11.78
C ILE A 132 -1.82 -24.24 10.55
N LEU A 133 -2.37 -23.05 10.76
CA LEU A 133 -2.50 -22.00 9.75
C LEU A 133 -1.15 -21.32 9.55
N GLY A 134 -0.53 -21.52 8.39
CA GLY A 134 0.78 -20.95 8.09
C GLY A 134 1.05 -20.81 6.60
N PHE A 135 1.89 -19.84 6.26
CA PHE A 135 2.42 -19.71 4.91
C PHE A 135 3.44 -20.81 4.65
N PRO A 136 3.47 -21.42 3.45
CA PRO A 136 4.44 -22.48 3.10
C PRO A 136 5.89 -21.99 3.18
N ASN A 137 6.12 -20.69 3.00
CA ASN A 137 7.42 -20.08 3.23
C ASN A 137 7.26 -18.61 3.67
N LYS A 138 8.33 -18.06 4.26
CA LYS A 138 8.40 -16.66 4.71
C LYS A 138 8.30 -15.67 3.53
N ASP A 139 8.75 -16.07 2.35
CA ASP A 139 8.76 -15.21 1.16
C ASP A 139 7.35 -14.97 0.61
N MET A 140 6.48 -15.98 0.61
CA MET A 140 5.07 -15.86 0.30
C MET A 140 4.41 -14.93 1.31
N TYR A 141 4.55 -15.20 2.61
CA TYR A 141 4.02 -14.32 3.67
C TYR A 141 4.42 -12.86 3.45
N THR A 142 5.70 -12.62 3.18
CA THR A 142 6.23 -11.26 3.01
C THR A 142 5.70 -10.62 1.73
N THR A 143 5.60 -11.37 0.64
CA THR A 143 5.08 -10.88 -0.65
C THR A 143 3.61 -10.52 -0.53
N GLU A 144 2.80 -11.37 0.11
CA GLU A 144 1.37 -11.11 0.31
C GLU A 144 1.11 -9.98 1.29
N SER A 145 1.84 -9.96 2.42
CA SER A 145 1.65 -8.95 3.47
C SER A 145 2.09 -7.55 3.03
N LEU A 146 3.13 -7.45 2.19
CA LEU A 146 3.65 -6.18 1.69
C LEU A 146 3.14 -5.84 0.29
N HIS A 147 2.19 -6.60 -0.28
CA HIS A 147 1.73 -6.37 -1.64
C HIS A 147 1.20 -4.94 -1.84
N GLY A 148 0.57 -4.35 -0.81
CA GLY A 148 0.09 -2.97 -0.81
C GLY A 148 1.17 -1.93 -1.13
N ILE A 149 2.45 -2.21 -0.92
CA ILE A 149 3.52 -1.24 -1.20
C ILE A 149 3.62 -0.79 -2.67
N VAL A 150 3.12 -1.61 -3.61
CA VAL A 150 3.13 -1.28 -5.03
C VAL A 150 2.24 -0.06 -5.33
N SER A 151 1.15 0.16 -4.59
CA SER A 151 0.30 1.36 -4.76
C SER A 151 1.01 2.62 -4.27
N GLN A 152 2.05 2.50 -3.44
CA GLN A 152 2.81 3.62 -2.90
C GLN A 152 3.98 4.07 -3.79
N VAL A 153 4.30 3.35 -4.87
CA VAL A 153 5.40 3.71 -5.79
C VAL A 153 5.28 5.13 -6.35
N PRO A 154 4.12 5.62 -6.80
CA PRO A 154 4.00 7.00 -7.29
C PRO A 154 4.26 8.02 -6.20
N ILE A 155 3.81 7.75 -4.97
CA ILE A 155 4.10 8.61 -3.82
C ILE A 155 5.61 8.61 -3.57
N LEU A 156 6.27 7.45 -3.65
CA LEU A 156 7.71 7.35 -3.42
C LEU A 156 8.52 8.16 -4.44
N ILE A 157 8.09 8.21 -5.70
CA ILE A 157 8.70 9.05 -6.74
C ILE A 157 8.45 10.53 -6.45
N ALA A 158 7.21 10.88 -6.11
CA ALA A 158 6.84 12.25 -5.76
C ALA A 158 7.59 12.75 -4.51
N ASP A 159 7.77 11.89 -3.50
CA ASP A 159 8.48 12.19 -2.25
C ASP A 159 9.93 12.64 -2.54
N VAL A 160 10.61 12.07 -3.54
CA VAL A 160 11.98 12.50 -3.92
C VAL A 160 11.99 13.95 -4.38
N VAL A 161 11.06 14.30 -5.27
CA VAL A 161 10.94 15.67 -5.80
C VAL A 161 10.50 16.63 -4.69
N LEU A 162 9.53 16.23 -3.86
CA LEU A 162 9.07 17.01 -2.72
C LEU A 162 10.20 17.27 -1.72
N ILE A 163 11.04 16.28 -1.39
CA ILE A 163 12.20 16.48 -0.51
C ILE A 163 13.16 17.51 -1.10
N ALA A 164 13.52 17.37 -2.38
CA ALA A 164 14.41 18.31 -3.05
C ALA A 164 13.83 19.74 -3.04
N SER A 165 12.53 19.87 -3.34
CA SER A 165 11.83 21.15 -3.31
C SER A 165 11.71 21.76 -1.90
N LEU A 166 11.49 20.93 -0.88
CA LEU A 166 11.47 21.37 0.52
C LEU A 166 12.84 21.84 1.00
N CYS A 167 13.91 21.14 0.61
CA CYS A 167 15.28 21.58 0.89
C CYS A 167 15.58 22.92 0.23
N TRP A 168 15.14 23.12 -1.01
CA TRP A 168 15.29 24.39 -1.72
C TRP A 168 14.54 25.53 -1.03
N THR A 169 13.26 25.34 -0.72
CA THR A 169 12.45 26.36 -0.04
C THR A 169 13.00 26.68 1.35
N LEU A 170 13.48 25.68 2.09
CA LEU A 170 14.15 25.89 3.37
C LEU A 170 15.41 26.75 3.21
N SER A 171 16.27 26.44 2.23
CA SER A 171 17.49 27.20 1.94
C SER A 171 17.17 28.67 1.59
N ALA A 172 16.19 28.89 0.71
CA ALA A 172 15.74 30.22 0.32
C ALA A 172 15.20 31.02 1.52
N LYS A 173 14.38 30.39 2.38
CA LYS A 173 13.83 31.03 3.59
C LYS A 173 14.91 31.37 4.62
N ILE A 174 15.93 30.50 4.77
CA ILE A 174 17.09 30.79 5.63
C ILE A 174 17.85 32.01 5.09
N GLY A 175 18.12 32.05 3.78
CA GLY A 175 18.78 33.20 3.14
C GLY A 175 18.02 34.50 3.40
N LEU A 176 16.72 34.54 3.10
CA LEU A 176 15.90 35.74 3.31
C LEU A 176 15.88 36.20 4.77
N PHE A 177 15.85 35.28 5.73
CA PHE A 177 15.85 35.62 7.17
C PHE A 177 17.16 36.27 7.63
N TYR A 178 18.31 35.86 7.09
CA TYR A 178 19.60 36.46 7.45
C TYR A 178 19.79 37.87 6.86
N PHE A 179 19.15 38.15 5.72
CA PHE A 179 19.32 39.42 5.01
C PHE A 179 18.16 40.42 5.19
N SER A 180 17.05 40.02 5.80
CA SER A 180 15.92 40.91 6.12
C SER A 180 15.76 41.05 7.63
N ILE A 181 15.49 42.28 8.10
CA ILE A 181 15.15 42.58 9.49
C ILE A 181 13.62 42.42 9.59
N PRO A 182 13.07 41.31 10.12
CA PRO A 182 11.63 41.08 10.05
C PRO A 182 10.97 41.56 11.34
N GLU A 183 10.00 42.47 11.21
CA GLU A 183 9.06 42.86 12.28
C GLU A 183 8.26 41.64 12.82
N ASP A 184 8.20 40.54 12.06
CA ASP A 184 7.47 39.29 12.37
C ASP A 184 8.39 38.07 12.65
N ARG A 185 9.40 38.24 13.52
CA ARG A 185 10.42 37.20 13.81
C ARG A 185 9.83 35.84 14.23
N GLU A 186 8.75 35.85 15.02
CA GLU A 186 8.12 34.65 15.55
C GLU A 186 7.45 33.79 14.47
N ARG A 187 6.73 34.41 13.53
CA ARG A 187 6.08 33.71 12.41
C ARG A 187 7.10 33.05 11.49
N TRP A 188 8.21 33.73 11.20
CA TRP A 188 9.30 33.17 10.42
C TRP A 188 9.99 31.99 11.11
N LEU A 189 10.19 32.08 12.43
CA LEU A 189 10.73 30.97 13.23
C LEU A 189 9.79 29.75 13.17
N TRP A 190 8.49 29.97 13.36
CA TRP A 190 7.47 28.92 13.26
C TRP A 190 7.46 28.24 11.90
N CYS A 191 7.46 29.04 10.82
CA CYS A 191 7.47 28.53 9.45
C CYS A 191 8.72 27.65 9.18
N ARG A 192 9.88 28.03 9.73
CA ARG A 192 11.13 27.25 9.65
C ARG A 192 11.04 25.94 10.42
N CYS A 193 10.57 25.98 11.66
CA CYS A 193 10.36 24.80 12.49
C CYS A 193 9.41 23.80 11.80
N MET A 194 8.31 24.29 11.23
CA MET A 194 7.36 23.47 10.47
C MET A 194 7.98 22.89 9.19
N THR A 195 8.73 23.69 8.43
CA THR A 195 9.42 23.20 7.22
C THR A 195 10.44 22.11 7.56
N TRP A 196 11.19 22.28 8.66
CA TRP A 196 12.12 21.27 9.17
C TRP A 196 11.41 19.99 9.61
N LEU A 197 10.34 20.11 10.39
CA LEU A 197 9.55 18.99 10.85
C LEU A 197 9.00 18.19 9.66
N VAL A 198 8.42 18.88 8.67
CA VAL A 198 7.91 18.28 7.43
C VAL A 198 9.04 17.58 6.68
N LEU A 199 10.20 18.22 6.51
CA LEU A 199 11.34 17.62 5.83
C LEU A 199 11.81 16.33 6.52
N VAL A 200 11.99 16.35 7.84
CA VAL A 200 12.41 15.18 8.62
C VAL A 200 11.38 14.05 8.49
N LEU A 201 10.09 14.36 8.65
CA LEU A 201 9.02 13.37 8.50
C LEU A 201 8.99 12.79 7.07
N THR A 202 9.21 13.61 6.05
CA THR A 202 9.23 13.17 4.65
C THR A 202 10.40 12.22 4.41
N VAL A 203 11.60 12.57 4.87
CA VAL A 203 12.80 11.74 4.73
C VAL A 203 12.65 10.42 5.48
N VAL A 204 12.18 10.43 6.71
CA VAL A 204 11.94 9.21 7.51
C VAL A 204 10.91 8.33 6.80
N ASN A 205 9.79 8.89 6.34
CA ASN A 205 8.76 8.13 5.63
C ASN A 205 9.30 7.54 4.32
N PHE A 206 10.05 8.32 3.55
CA PHE A 206 10.69 7.88 2.32
C PHE A 206 11.64 6.70 2.57
N VAL A 207 12.55 6.81 3.55
CA VAL A 207 13.49 5.74 3.91
C VAL A 207 12.74 4.47 4.31
N LEU A 208 11.70 4.58 5.15
CA LEU A 208 10.89 3.43 5.56
C LEU A 208 10.23 2.75 4.36
N LYS A 209 9.61 3.52 3.45
CA LYS A 209 9.00 2.96 2.23
C LYS A 209 10.03 2.30 1.34
N VAL A 210 11.21 2.90 1.14
CA VAL A 210 12.31 2.31 0.34
C VAL A 210 12.79 0.99 0.95
N VAL A 211 12.99 0.92 2.27
CA VAL A 211 13.39 -0.31 2.95
C VAL A 211 12.34 -1.41 2.76
N LEU A 212 11.07 -1.09 2.93
CA LEU A 212 9.98 -2.05 2.73
C LEU A 212 9.87 -2.47 1.27
N PHE A 213 10.05 -1.55 0.33
CA PHE A 213 9.96 -1.83 -1.09
C PHE A 213 11.09 -2.77 -1.52
N ARG A 214 12.31 -2.54 -1.05
CA ARG A 214 13.45 -3.46 -1.26
C ARG A 214 13.19 -4.84 -0.66
N ARG A 215 12.64 -4.91 0.56
CA ARG A 215 12.26 -6.18 1.20
C ARG A 215 11.21 -6.92 0.37
N TYR A 216 10.19 -6.21 -0.11
CA TYR A 216 9.15 -6.75 -0.98
C TYR A 216 9.72 -7.28 -2.29
N LEU A 217 10.56 -6.52 -2.99
CA LEU A 217 11.15 -6.97 -4.26
C LEU A 217 12.01 -8.23 -4.08
N LYS A 218 12.84 -8.28 -3.03
CA LYS A 218 13.64 -9.47 -2.70
C LYS A 218 12.76 -10.69 -2.41
N ALA A 219 11.76 -10.54 -1.55
CA ALA A 219 10.83 -11.62 -1.22
C ALA A 219 10.03 -12.07 -2.44
N ARG A 220 9.53 -11.13 -3.25
CA ARG A 220 8.79 -11.40 -4.49
C ARG A 220 9.64 -12.16 -5.50
N GLY A 221 10.92 -11.82 -5.66
CA GLY A 221 11.85 -12.54 -6.53
C GLY A 221 12.05 -14.00 -6.09
N ARG A 222 12.32 -14.22 -4.80
CA ARG A 222 12.48 -15.57 -4.23
C ARG A 222 11.19 -16.38 -4.31
N TYR A 223 10.05 -15.76 -4.02
CA TYR A 223 8.75 -16.39 -4.11
C TYR A 223 8.41 -16.80 -5.55
N ARG A 224 8.73 -15.95 -6.53
CA ARG A 224 8.59 -16.28 -7.97
C ARG A 224 9.41 -17.51 -8.34
N ALA A 225 10.67 -17.57 -7.91
CA ALA A 225 11.54 -18.72 -8.18
C ALA A 225 10.99 -20.00 -7.54
N TRP A 226 10.57 -19.92 -6.28
CA TRP A 226 9.96 -21.04 -5.56
C TRP A 226 8.67 -21.55 -6.25
N LEU A 227 7.79 -20.63 -6.68
CA LEU A 227 6.57 -20.99 -7.40
C LEU A 227 6.86 -21.68 -8.73
N LYS A 228 7.86 -21.22 -9.50
CA LYS A 228 8.26 -21.89 -10.75
C LYS A 228 8.71 -23.34 -10.50
N VAL A 229 9.54 -23.55 -9.48
CA VAL A 229 10.00 -24.89 -9.11
C VAL A 229 8.81 -25.78 -8.73
N LYS A 230 7.89 -25.27 -7.91
CA LYS A 230 6.72 -26.05 -7.47
C LYS A 230 5.68 -26.29 -8.55
N LEU A 231 5.52 -25.38 -9.51
CA LEU A 231 4.61 -25.58 -10.64
C LEU A 231 5.10 -26.65 -11.62
N ASN A 232 6.41 -26.76 -11.79
CA ASN A 232 7.06 -27.73 -12.67
C ASN A 232 7.27 -29.11 -12.02
N ASP A 233 7.04 -29.23 -10.72
CA ASP A 233 7.17 -30.47 -9.98
C ASP A 233 6.03 -31.45 -10.37
N PRO A 234 6.35 -32.59 -11.01
CA PRO A 234 5.34 -33.55 -11.45
C PRO A 234 4.64 -34.25 -10.28
N THR A 235 5.26 -34.27 -9.09
CA THR A 235 4.74 -34.96 -7.90
C THR A 235 3.62 -34.18 -7.19
N GLN A 236 3.38 -32.93 -7.59
CA GLN A 236 2.35 -32.10 -6.96
C GLN A 236 0.94 -32.60 -7.31
N PRO A 237 0.05 -32.79 -6.33
CA PRO A 237 -1.35 -33.08 -6.58
C PRO A 237 -2.01 -31.98 -7.42
N ASP A 238 -2.96 -32.34 -8.28
CA ASP A 238 -3.64 -31.37 -9.16
C ASP A 238 -4.31 -30.22 -8.40
N ALA A 239 -4.89 -30.50 -7.23
CA ALA A 239 -5.46 -29.46 -6.38
C ALA A 239 -4.41 -28.44 -5.91
N CYS A 240 -3.22 -28.90 -5.52
CA CYS A 240 -2.11 -28.05 -5.14
C CYS A 240 -1.61 -27.24 -6.35
N ARG A 241 -1.47 -27.89 -7.51
CA ARG A 241 -1.04 -27.24 -8.76
C ARG A 241 -2.02 -26.13 -9.18
N ARG A 242 -3.34 -26.34 -9.05
CA ARG A 242 -4.36 -25.31 -9.29
C ARG A 242 -4.21 -24.12 -8.33
N ALA A 243 -4.00 -24.37 -7.04
CA ALA A 243 -3.77 -23.32 -6.05
C ALA A 243 -2.49 -22.51 -6.34
N LEU A 244 -1.39 -23.18 -6.69
CA LEU A 244 -0.13 -22.54 -7.08
C LEU A 244 -0.28 -21.70 -8.36
N ARG A 245 -1.02 -22.18 -9.36
CA ARG A 245 -1.33 -21.42 -10.58
C ARG A 245 -2.18 -20.19 -10.27
N LYS A 246 -3.15 -20.30 -9.36
CA LYS A 246 -3.92 -19.16 -8.86
C LYS A 246 -3.01 -18.12 -8.22
N ALA A 247 -2.15 -18.52 -7.28
CA ALA A 247 -1.19 -17.62 -6.66
C ALA A 247 -0.25 -16.97 -7.69
N TRP A 248 0.19 -17.72 -8.70
CA TRP A 248 0.98 -17.18 -9.80
C TRP A 248 0.24 -16.07 -10.55
N ARG A 249 -1.02 -16.31 -10.96
CA ARG A 249 -1.85 -15.33 -11.67
C ARG A 249 -2.06 -14.06 -10.84
N VAL A 250 -2.37 -14.20 -9.55
CA VAL A 250 -2.63 -13.06 -8.65
C VAL A 250 -1.39 -12.16 -8.47
N TYR A 251 -0.21 -12.75 -8.25
CA TYR A 251 0.99 -11.96 -7.88
C TYR A 251 1.97 -11.69 -9.02
N PHE A 252 1.89 -12.46 -10.10
CA PHE A 252 2.86 -12.44 -11.21
C PHE A 252 2.23 -12.48 -12.60
N GLY A 253 0.94 -12.77 -12.73
CA GLY A 253 0.24 -12.82 -14.01
C GLY A 253 0.07 -11.43 -14.63
N GLU A 254 0.20 -11.37 -15.96
CA GLU A 254 -0.20 -10.20 -16.75
C GLU A 254 -1.72 -10.24 -16.96
N LEU A 255 -2.41 -9.12 -16.71
CA LEU A 255 -3.88 -9.03 -16.78
C LEU A 255 -4.46 -9.45 -18.14
N SER A 256 -3.67 -9.24 -19.21
CA SER A 256 -4.01 -9.59 -20.58
C SER A 256 -4.29 -11.08 -20.77
N GLN A 257 -3.66 -11.96 -19.98
CA GLN A 257 -3.86 -13.40 -20.10
C GLN A 257 -5.10 -13.89 -19.34
N ILE A 258 -5.63 -13.12 -18.39
CA ILE A 258 -6.78 -13.51 -17.56
C ILE A 258 -8.10 -13.08 -18.21
N LEU A 259 -8.13 -11.92 -18.88
CA LEU A 259 -9.32 -11.39 -19.55
C LEU A 259 -9.63 -12.05 -20.91
N VAL A 260 -8.68 -12.78 -21.48
CA VAL A 260 -8.80 -13.34 -22.85
C VAL A 260 -9.31 -14.78 -22.85
N GLN A 261 -9.34 -15.49 -21.71
CA GLN A 261 -9.59 -16.94 -21.73
C GLN A 261 -11.04 -17.39 -21.56
N GLU A 262 -11.98 -16.58 -21.07
CA GLU A 262 -13.41 -16.97 -21.06
C GLU A 262 -14.30 -15.74 -21.27
N PRO A 263 -15.09 -15.65 -22.36
CA PRO A 263 -16.26 -14.79 -22.34
C PRO A 263 -17.16 -15.30 -21.22
N LEU A 264 -17.53 -14.41 -20.29
CA LEU A 264 -18.56 -14.66 -19.29
C LEU A 264 -19.83 -15.10 -20.03
N SER A 265 -20.05 -16.41 -20.11
CA SER A 265 -21.36 -16.94 -20.44
C SER A 265 -22.31 -16.49 -19.33
N PRO A 266 -23.46 -15.88 -19.67
CA PRO A 266 -24.42 -15.35 -18.70
C PRO A 266 -24.92 -16.42 -17.72
#